data_AF-A0A6N3K831-F1
#
_entry.id   AF-A0A6N3K831-F1
#
_cell.length_a   1.000
_cell.length_b   1.000
_cell.length_c   1.000
_cell.angle_alpha   90.00
_cell.angle_beta   90.00
_cell.angle_gamma   90.00
#
_symmetry.space_group_name_H-M   'P 1'
#
loop_
_entity.id
_entity.type
_entity.pdbx_description
1 polymer ?
#
loop_
_entity_poly.entity_id
_entity_poly.type
_entity_poly.pdbx_seq_one_letter_code
_entity_poly.pdbx_strand_id
1 'polypeptide(L)'
;MSVRPYLLGPDDGEAYWFLGNLCTLKAGGRHTRDRLTVAEFVNPPGFAPPLHRHQVEDEMFYLLSGTARFHCDGETLTAGPGDFVLLPVGLAHTFVVGPDEPLRALQITTPAGFERFAAEAGVPAPHRRLPDPAPIDPAALGHAAARNGIELLGPPPTA
;
A
#
# COMPACT_ATOMS: atom_id res chain seq x y z
N MET A 1 -4.91 25.76 -3.02
CA MET A 1 -6.10 25.38 -3.84
C MET A 1 -7.26 25.04 -2.90
N SER A 2 -8.50 25.40 -3.26
CA SER A 2 -9.69 25.03 -2.46
C SER A 2 -10.12 23.61 -2.81
N VAL A 3 -10.14 22.70 -1.83
CA VAL A 3 -10.64 21.33 -2.00
C VAL A 3 -12.17 21.35 -1.95
N ARG A 4 -12.82 20.76 -2.96
CA ARG A 4 -14.27 20.57 -3.01
C ARG A 4 -14.65 19.13 -2.64
N PRO A 5 -15.86 18.89 -2.11
CA PRO A 5 -16.35 17.52 -1.89
C PRO A 5 -16.51 16.78 -3.22
N TYR A 6 -16.29 15.47 -3.19
CA TYR A 6 -16.47 14.57 -4.32
C TYR A 6 -16.90 13.18 -3.84
N LEU A 7 -17.43 12.38 -4.77
CA LEU A 7 -17.78 10.98 -4.58
C LEU A 7 -16.95 10.15 -5.58
N LEU A 8 -16.38 9.05 -5.11
CA LEU A 8 -15.76 8.02 -5.94
C LEU A 8 -16.52 6.71 -5.71
N GLY A 9 -16.95 6.07 -6.79
CA GLY A 9 -17.41 4.70 -6.75
C GLY A 9 -16.28 3.69 -6.45
N PRO A 10 -16.62 2.39 -6.41
CA PRO A 10 -15.65 1.33 -6.09
C PRO A 10 -14.37 1.37 -6.93
N ASP A 11 -14.48 1.57 -8.24
CA ASP A 11 -13.33 1.54 -9.16
C ASP A 11 -12.80 2.92 -9.56
N ASP A 12 -13.47 3.98 -9.08
CA ASP A 12 -13.09 5.35 -9.38
C ASP A 12 -11.86 5.77 -8.57
N GLY A 13 -11.01 6.57 -9.19
CA GLY A 13 -9.74 7.00 -8.65
C GLY A 13 -8.61 6.87 -9.68
N GLU A 14 -7.54 7.62 -9.45
CA GLU A 14 -6.27 7.42 -10.14
C GLU A 14 -5.70 6.08 -9.69
N ALA A 15 -5.25 5.23 -10.61
CA ALA A 15 -4.83 3.88 -10.25
C ALA A 15 -3.49 3.52 -10.88
N TYR A 16 -2.71 2.73 -10.13
CA TYR A 16 -1.39 2.27 -10.51
C TYR A 16 -1.31 0.76 -10.35
N TRP A 17 -0.61 0.12 -11.28
CA TRP A 17 0.00 -1.18 -11.01
C TRP A 17 1.30 -0.95 -10.25
N PHE A 18 1.32 -1.38 -9.00
CA PHE A 18 2.40 -1.11 -8.04
C PHE A 18 2.81 -2.41 -7.35
N LEU A 19 4.06 -2.85 -7.55
CA LEU A 19 4.59 -4.12 -7.01
C LEU A 19 3.75 -5.36 -7.33
N GLY A 20 3.09 -5.41 -8.48
CA GLY A 20 2.20 -6.51 -8.86
C GLY A 20 0.78 -6.40 -8.28
N ASN A 21 0.47 -5.31 -7.56
CA ASN A 21 -0.84 -5.02 -6.99
C ASN A 21 -1.60 -4.00 -7.85
N LEU A 22 -2.90 -3.88 -7.60
CA LEU A 22 -3.70 -2.75 -8.06
C LEU A 22 -3.87 -1.77 -6.89
N CYS A 23 -3.31 -0.58 -7.01
CA CYS A 23 -3.49 0.54 -6.09
C CYS A 23 -4.42 1.57 -6.71
N THR A 24 -5.55 1.89 -6.06
CA THR A 24 -6.51 2.91 -6.51
C THR A 24 -6.58 4.04 -5.49
N LEU A 25 -6.03 5.20 -5.83
CA LEU A 25 -6.00 6.39 -4.99
C LEU A 25 -7.41 6.97 -4.83
N LYS A 26 -7.89 7.01 -3.59
CA LYS A 26 -9.17 7.62 -3.20
C LYS A 26 -9.00 9.07 -2.75
N ALA A 27 -7.91 9.37 -2.05
CA ALA A 27 -7.54 10.73 -1.65
C ALA A 27 -6.02 10.83 -1.39
N GLY A 28 -5.27 11.62 -2.15
CA GLY A 28 -3.89 12.03 -1.79
C GLY A 28 -3.80 13.43 -1.18
N GLY A 29 -2.57 13.91 -0.94
CA GLY A 29 -2.28 15.19 -0.26
C GLY A 29 -2.96 16.40 -0.88
N ARG A 30 -3.10 16.45 -2.21
CA ARG A 30 -3.83 17.52 -2.92
C ARG A 30 -5.31 17.65 -2.49
N HIS A 31 -5.92 16.57 -2.02
CA HIS A 31 -7.30 16.53 -1.55
C HIS A 31 -7.39 16.69 -0.02
N THR A 32 -6.38 16.25 0.72
CA THR A 32 -6.42 16.21 2.19
C THR A 32 -5.71 17.39 2.86
N ARG A 33 -5.04 18.25 2.06
CA ARG A 33 -4.09 19.28 2.51
C ARG A 33 -2.89 18.65 3.21
N ASP A 34 -2.32 17.65 2.54
CA ASP A 34 -1.16 16.86 2.97
C ASP A 34 -1.34 16.11 4.31
N ARG A 35 -2.59 15.94 4.77
CA ARG A 35 -2.88 15.32 6.07
C ARG A 35 -2.85 13.81 6.04
N LEU A 36 -3.33 13.20 4.97
CA LEU A 36 -3.34 11.75 4.83
C LEU A 36 -3.51 11.34 3.36
N THR A 37 -3.11 10.11 3.07
CA THR A 37 -3.40 9.43 1.81
C THR A 37 -4.29 8.22 2.07
N VAL A 38 -5.29 8.01 1.22
CA VAL A 38 -6.17 6.83 1.21
C VAL A 38 -6.08 6.18 -0.15
N ALA A 39 -5.70 4.91 -0.18
CA ALA A 39 -5.69 4.09 -1.37
C ALA A 39 -6.39 2.76 -1.10
N GLU A 40 -7.18 2.27 -2.05
CA GLU A 40 -7.68 0.90 -2.03
C GLU A 40 -6.69 0.01 -2.77
N PHE A 41 -6.26 -1.06 -2.11
CA PHE A 41 -5.36 -2.06 -2.66
C PHE A 41 -6.08 -3.37 -2.93
N VAL A 42 -5.75 -3.98 -4.08
CA VAL A 42 -5.98 -5.40 -4.35
C VAL A 42 -4.61 -6.05 -4.49
N ASN A 43 -4.30 -6.98 -3.59
CA ASN A 43 -3.02 -7.70 -3.55
C ASN A 43 -3.26 -9.18 -3.89
N PRO A 44 -2.44 -9.82 -4.75
CA PRO A 44 -2.64 -11.22 -5.10
C PRO A 44 -2.35 -12.15 -3.90
N PRO A 45 -2.89 -13.39 -3.91
CA PRO A 45 -2.55 -14.40 -2.92
C PRO A 45 -1.04 -14.61 -2.78
N GLY A 46 -0.55 -14.73 -1.55
CA GLY A 46 0.88 -14.89 -1.26
C GLY A 46 1.75 -13.66 -1.53
N PHE A 47 1.19 -12.52 -1.94
CA PHE A 47 1.94 -11.27 -2.04
C PHE A 47 2.52 -10.87 -0.68
N ALA A 48 3.74 -10.33 -0.73
CA ALA A 48 4.37 -9.67 0.40
C ALA A 48 5.24 -8.51 -0.11
N PRO A 49 5.14 -7.28 0.47
CA PRO A 49 6.10 -6.24 0.18
C PRO A 49 7.46 -6.56 0.82
N PRO A 50 8.55 -5.92 0.37
CA PRO A 50 9.83 -5.94 1.07
C PRO A 50 9.66 -5.56 2.54
N LEU A 51 10.53 -6.05 3.43
CA LEU A 51 10.61 -5.48 4.78
C LEU A 51 10.98 -4.00 4.66
N HIS A 52 10.18 -3.11 5.24
CA HIS A 52 10.38 -1.68 5.07
C HIS A 52 9.99 -0.89 6.32
N ARG A 53 10.35 0.38 6.33
CA ARG A 53 10.04 1.35 7.38
C ARG A 53 9.69 2.69 6.76
N HIS A 54 8.53 3.22 7.14
CA HIS A 54 8.17 4.60 6.86
C HIS A 54 8.89 5.53 7.85
N GLN A 55 9.52 6.59 7.35
CA GLN A 55 10.27 7.55 8.17
C GLN A 55 9.40 8.69 8.71
N VAL A 56 8.26 8.93 8.08
CA VAL A 56 7.37 10.05 8.42
C VAL A 56 5.90 9.65 8.57
N GLU A 57 5.46 8.56 7.95
CA GLU A 57 4.07 8.14 7.93
C GLU A 57 3.80 6.99 8.90
N ASP A 58 2.69 7.08 9.65
CA ASP A 58 2.01 5.87 10.13
C ASP A 58 1.28 5.22 8.94
N GLU A 59 1.27 3.89 8.89
CA GLU A 59 0.53 3.13 7.89
C GLU A 59 -0.58 2.31 8.58
N MET A 60 -1.77 2.35 8.02
CA MET A 60 -2.94 1.65 8.56
C MET A 60 -3.65 0.88 7.45
N PHE A 61 -4.22 -0.26 7.83
CA PHE A 61 -5.03 -1.08 6.94
C PHE A 61 -6.41 -1.33 7.55
N TYR A 62 -7.44 -1.19 6.72
CA TYR A 62 -8.79 -1.70 7.01
C TYR A 62 -9.15 -2.75 5.95
N LEU A 63 -9.32 -4.00 6.38
CA LEU A 63 -9.48 -5.13 5.45
C LEU A 63 -10.93 -5.26 4.99
N LEU A 64 -11.11 -5.38 3.68
CA LEU A 64 -12.41 -5.50 3.00
C LEU A 64 -12.73 -6.94 2.60
N SER A 65 -11.73 -7.70 2.14
CA SER A 65 -11.82 -9.13 1.80
C SER A 65 -10.44 -9.78 1.87
N GLY A 66 -10.39 -11.12 1.93
CA GLY A 66 -9.15 -11.86 2.09
C GLY A 66 -8.54 -11.72 3.49
N THR A 67 -7.37 -12.31 3.68
CA THR A 67 -6.65 -12.32 4.95
C THR A 67 -5.18 -11.95 4.76
N ALA A 68 -4.56 -11.44 5.80
CA ALA A 68 -3.13 -11.18 5.81
C ALA A 68 -2.53 -11.38 7.21
N ARG A 69 -1.24 -11.72 7.22
CA ARG A 69 -0.41 -11.76 8.42
C ARG A 69 0.57 -10.60 8.38
N PHE A 70 0.39 -9.64 9.26
CA PHE A 70 1.27 -8.49 9.43
C PHE A 70 2.38 -8.83 10.42
N HIS A 71 3.57 -8.31 10.16
CA HIS A 71 4.72 -8.41 11.05
C HIS A 71 5.25 -6.99 11.29
N CYS A 72 5.31 -6.57 12.55
CA CYS A 72 5.76 -5.23 12.93
C CYS A 72 6.43 -5.29 14.30
N ASP A 73 7.67 -4.81 14.40
CA ASP A 73 8.41 -4.72 15.67
C ASP A 73 8.43 -6.02 16.51
N GLY A 74 8.55 -7.16 15.84
CA GLY A 74 8.55 -8.49 16.49
C GLY A 74 7.17 -9.05 16.82
N GLU A 75 6.10 -8.28 16.65
CA GLU A 75 4.73 -8.76 16.76
C GLU A 75 4.20 -9.32 15.45
N THR A 76 3.25 -10.25 15.57
CA THR A 76 2.56 -10.86 14.43
C THR A 76 1.06 -10.74 14.62
N LEU A 77 0.38 -10.11 13.67
CA LEU A 77 -1.06 -9.85 13.68
C LEU A 77 -1.69 -10.55 12.49
N THR A 78 -2.64 -11.46 12.73
CA THR A 78 -3.46 -12.05 11.66
C THR A 78 -4.76 -11.26 11.58
N ALA A 79 -5.07 -10.73 10.40
CA ALA A 79 -6.25 -9.91 10.18
C ALA A 79 -7.08 -10.44 8.99
N GLY A 80 -8.38 -10.27 9.08
CA GLY A 80 -9.36 -10.58 8.04
C GLY A 80 -10.36 -9.43 7.83
N PRO A 81 -11.46 -9.69 7.10
CA PRO A 81 -12.42 -8.65 6.74
C PRO A 81 -13.04 -7.97 7.97
N GLY A 82 -13.03 -6.64 8.00
CA GLY A 82 -13.53 -5.81 9.10
C GLY A 82 -12.48 -5.46 10.17
N ASP A 83 -11.32 -6.11 10.14
CA ASP A 83 -10.22 -5.81 11.07
C ASP A 83 -9.44 -4.57 10.64
N PHE A 84 -8.89 -3.88 11.64
CA PHE A 84 -8.02 -2.73 11.49
C PHE A 84 -6.62 -3.04 12.02
N VAL A 85 -5.60 -2.64 11.26
CA VAL A 85 -4.18 -2.77 11.64
C VAL A 85 -3.53 -1.40 11.58
N LEU A 86 -2.75 -1.06 12.61
CA LEU A 86 -1.88 0.12 12.64
C LEU A 86 -0.42 -0.34 12.67
N LEU A 87 0.39 0.22 11.79
CA LEU A 87 1.83 0.04 11.67
C LEU A 87 2.49 1.41 11.92
N PRO A 88 2.93 1.68 13.17
CA PRO A 88 3.46 2.99 13.54
C PRO A 88 4.72 3.39 12.75
N VAL A 89 4.85 4.69 12.51
CA VAL A 89 6.03 5.31 11.91
C VAL A 89 7.31 4.89 12.64
N GLY A 90 8.38 4.65 11.88
CA GLY A 90 9.68 4.27 12.43
C GLY A 90 9.82 2.80 12.82
N LEU A 91 8.73 2.02 12.83
CA LEU A 91 8.78 0.58 13.06
C LEU A 91 8.89 -0.17 11.74
N ALA A 92 9.81 -1.13 11.68
CA ALA A 92 9.98 -1.99 10.51
C ALA A 92 8.81 -2.98 10.41
N HIS A 93 8.22 -3.08 9.22
CA HIS A 93 7.08 -3.95 8.99
C HIS A 93 7.01 -4.54 7.58
N THR A 94 6.20 -5.59 7.46
CA THR A 94 5.79 -6.25 6.22
C THR A 94 4.47 -7.00 6.47
N PHE A 95 3.87 -7.57 5.44
CA PHE A 95 2.74 -8.49 5.58
C PHE A 95 2.78 -9.59 4.52
N VAL A 96 2.08 -10.69 4.76
CA VAL A 96 1.89 -11.78 3.81
C VAL A 96 0.41 -11.98 3.58
N VAL A 97 -0.03 -11.87 2.32
CA VAL A 97 -1.41 -12.17 1.92
C VAL A 97 -1.68 -13.67 2.01
N GLY A 98 -2.85 -14.04 2.52
CA GLY A 98 -3.32 -15.42 2.58
C GLY A 98 -3.37 -16.12 1.21
N PRO A 99 -3.40 -17.45 1.18
CA PRO A 99 -3.29 -18.20 -0.07
C PRO A 99 -4.61 -18.35 -0.84
N ASP A 100 -5.76 -18.10 -0.20
CA ASP A 100 -7.06 -18.52 -0.72
C ASP A 100 -7.68 -17.52 -1.72
N GLU A 101 -7.54 -16.22 -1.46
CA GLU A 101 -8.12 -15.15 -2.28
C GLU A 101 -7.29 -13.85 -2.19
N PRO A 102 -7.42 -12.93 -3.19
CA PRO A 102 -6.78 -11.63 -3.11
C PRO A 102 -7.20 -10.84 -1.86
N LEU A 103 -6.24 -10.17 -1.22
CA LEU A 103 -6.50 -9.22 -0.16
C LEU A 103 -7.01 -7.91 -0.76
N ARG A 104 -8.19 -7.47 -0.34
CA ARG A 104 -8.67 -6.10 -0.57
C ARG A 104 -8.61 -5.33 0.73
N ALA A 105 -7.97 -4.17 0.73
CA ALA A 105 -7.87 -3.32 1.90
C ALA A 105 -7.84 -1.84 1.54
N LEU A 106 -8.35 -0.99 2.43
CA LEU A 106 -7.98 0.41 2.44
C LEU A 106 -6.65 0.56 3.16
N GLN A 107 -5.64 1.04 2.45
CA GLN A 107 -4.40 1.54 3.05
C GLN A 107 -4.57 3.05 3.30
N ILE A 108 -4.27 3.47 4.52
CA ILE A 108 -4.31 4.86 4.95
C ILE A 108 -2.94 5.22 5.50
N THR A 109 -2.33 6.29 4.99
CA THR A 109 -1.07 6.81 5.53
C THR A 109 -1.24 8.24 6.03
N THR A 110 -0.57 8.59 7.13
CA THR A 110 -0.58 9.96 7.68
C THR A 110 0.82 10.35 8.17
N PRO A 111 1.39 11.50 7.74
CA PRO A 111 0.84 12.47 6.79
C PRO A 111 0.71 11.90 5.37
N ALA A 112 0.20 12.71 4.42
CA ALA A 112 0.13 12.28 3.03
C ALA A 112 1.54 12.18 2.41
N GLY A 113 1.71 11.32 1.42
CA GLY A 113 3.00 11.13 0.73
C GLY A 113 3.04 9.86 -0.12
N PHE A 114 2.47 8.78 0.40
CA PHE A 114 2.46 7.46 -0.25
C PHE A 114 1.97 7.45 -1.70
N GLU A 115 1.03 8.32 -2.08
CA GLU A 115 0.54 8.42 -3.46
C GLU A 115 1.64 8.79 -4.46
N ARG A 116 2.66 9.54 -4.01
CA ARG A 116 3.81 9.92 -4.83
C ARG A 116 4.72 8.71 -5.04
N PHE A 117 4.92 7.92 -3.99
CA PHE A 117 5.66 6.66 -4.09
C PHE A 117 4.96 5.68 -5.03
N ALA A 118 3.65 5.49 -4.89
CA ALA A 118 2.86 4.63 -5.78
C ALA A 118 2.95 5.08 -7.25
N ALA A 119 2.90 6.40 -7.51
CA ALA A 119 3.05 6.95 -8.85
C ALA A 119 4.46 6.81 -9.43
N GLU A 120 5.49 6.87 -8.59
CA GLU A 120 6.89 6.83 -8.99
C GLU A 120 7.42 5.41 -9.19
N ALA A 121 7.06 4.49 -8.30
CA ALA A 121 7.47 3.09 -8.36
C ALA A 121 6.48 2.20 -9.13
N GLY A 122 5.27 2.68 -9.37
CA GLY A 122 4.25 2.01 -10.17
C GLY A 122 4.17 2.55 -11.59
N VAL A 123 3.21 2.02 -12.34
CA VAL A 123 2.80 2.55 -13.65
C VAL A 123 1.28 2.75 -13.66
N PRO A 124 0.73 3.73 -14.39
CA PRO A 124 -0.71 3.90 -14.50
C PRO A 124 -1.40 2.60 -14.93
N ALA A 125 -2.41 2.18 -14.18
CA ALA A 125 -3.14 0.94 -14.44
C ALA A 125 -4.10 1.13 -15.62
N PRO A 126 -3.89 0.46 -16.78
CA PRO A 126 -4.78 0.58 -17.93
C PRO A 126 -6.13 -0.09 -17.69
N HIS A 127 -6.19 -1.02 -16.73
CA HIS A 127 -7.38 -1.78 -16.37
C HIS A 127 -7.48 -1.89 -14.85
N ARG A 128 -8.71 -1.96 -14.34
CA ARG A 128 -9.02 -2.17 -12.91
C ARG A 128 -8.95 -3.67 -12.56
N ARG A 129 -7.79 -4.27 -12.79
CA ARG A 129 -7.47 -5.66 -12.41
C ARG A 129 -6.02 -5.75 -11.96
N LEU A 130 -5.69 -6.84 -11.28
CA LEU A 130 -4.31 -7.21 -11.00
C LEU A 130 -3.51 -7.30 -12.32
N PRO A 131 -2.27 -6.77 -12.35
CA PRO A 131 -1.37 -6.94 -13.49
C PRO A 131 -0.99 -8.41 -13.63
N ASP A 132 -0.52 -8.78 -14.83
CA ASP A 132 0.16 -10.05 -15.01
C ASP A 132 1.52 -10.01 -14.29
N PRO A 133 2.00 -11.11 -13.68
CA PRO A 133 3.26 -11.10 -12.95
C PRO A 133 4.42 -10.62 -13.81
N ALA A 134 5.18 -9.66 -13.30
CA ALA A 134 6.35 -9.09 -13.96
C ALA A 134 7.49 -8.91 -12.95
N PRO A 135 8.76 -8.99 -13.38
CA PRO A 135 9.90 -8.68 -12.52
C PRO A 135 9.83 -7.25 -11.99
N ILE A 136 10.18 -7.07 -10.73
CA ILE A 136 10.35 -5.77 -10.10
C ILE A 136 11.84 -5.48 -10.04
N ASP A 137 12.27 -4.32 -10.56
CA ASP A 137 13.66 -3.86 -10.43
C ASP A 137 13.91 -3.38 -8.99
N PRO A 138 14.73 -4.09 -8.20
CA PRO A 138 14.96 -3.73 -6.80
C PRO A 138 15.71 -2.41 -6.63
N ALA A 139 16.58 -2.05 -7.58
CA ALA A 139 17.34 -0.81 -7.51
C ALA A 139 16.43 0.39 -7.79
N ALA A 140 15.61 0.30 -8.84
CA ALA A 140 14.61 1.34 -9.14
C ALA A 140 13.62 1.51 -7.99
N LEU A 141 13.13 0.40 -7.41
CA LEU A 141 12.25 0.43 -6.25
C LEU A 141 12.92 1.08 -5.04
N GLY A 142 14.16 0.71 -4.72
CA GLY A 142 14.90 1.27 -3.60
C GLY A 142 15.14 2.77 -3.73
N HIS A 143 15.48 3.24 -4.94
CA HIS A 143 15.62 4.68 -5.21
C HIS A 143 14.31 5.43 -5.04
N ALA A 144 13.19 4.88 -5.54
CA ALA A 144 11.88 5.49 -5.39
C ALA A 144 11.43 5.51 -3.92
N ALA A 145 11.64 4.41 -3.19
CA ALA A 145 11.32 4.32 -1.76
C ALA A 145 12.08 5.41 -0.97
N ALA A 146 13.40 5.51 -1.18
CA ALA A 146 14.23 6.48 -0.48
C ALA A 146 13.81 7.93 -0.73
N ARG A 147 13.44 8.29 -1.97
CA ARG A 147 12.94 9.64 -2.30
C ARG A 147 11.62 9.97 -1.63
N ASN A 148 10.84 8.96 -1.27
CA ASN A 148 9.53 9.10 -0.64
C ASN A 148 9.54 8.78 0.86
N GLY A 149 10.71 8.76 1.50
CA GLY A 149 10.81 8.57 2.95
C GLY A 149 10.51 7.14 3.42
N ILE A 150 10.71 6.15 2.55
CA ILE A 150 10.56 4.72 2.86
C ILE A 150 11.93 4.06 2.74
N GLU A 151 12.33 3.36 3.79
CA GLU A 151 13.56 2.60 3.83
C GLU A 151 13.27 1.12 3.62
N LEU A 152 13.89 0.51 2.60
CA LEU A 152 13.82 -0.94 2.40
C LEU A 152 14.93 -1.62 3.21
N LEU A 153 14.54 -2.56 4.07
CA LEU A 153 15.41 -3.19 5.05
C LEU A 153 15.75 -4.64 4.69
N GLY A 154 15.02 -5.25 3.77
CA GLY A 154 15.23 -6.63 3.35
C GLY A 154 14.28 -7.07 2.25
N PRO A 155 14.50 -8.27 1.69
CA PRO A 155 13.58 -8.83 0.70
C PRO A 155 12.20 -9.12 1.30
N PRO A 156 11.18 -9.35 0.47
CA PRO A 156 9.91 -9.91 0.95
C PRO A 156 10.13 -11.20 1.75
N PRO A 157 9.34 -11.44 2.81
CA PRO A 157 9.39 -12.70 3.55
C PRO A 157 9.04 -13.86 2.61
N THR A 158 9.71 -14.99 2.81
CA THR A 158 9.31 -16.26 2.19
C THR A 158 8.04 -16.75 2.86
N ALA A 159 7.06 -17.18 2.06
CA ALA A 159 5.83 -17.82 2.54
C ALA A 159 6.11 -19.09 3.36
#